data_AF-A0A6V7U261-F1
#
_entry.id   AF-A0A6V7U261-F1
#
_cell.length_a   1.000
_cell.length_b   1.000
_cell.length_c   1.000
_cell.angle_alpha   90.00
_cell.angle_beta   90.00
_cell.angle_gamma   90.00
#
_symmetry.space_group_name_H-M   'P 1'
#
loop_
_entity.id
_entity.type
_entity.pdbx_description
1 polymer ?
#
loop_
_entity_poly.entity_id
_entity_poly.type
_entity_poly.pdbx_seq_one_letter_code
_entity_poly.pdbx_strand_id
1 'polypeptide(L)'
;MEKQKGNSRLYDLWECEDNNLQNKRIKSTRYIPSILPPVALPDEGISYNPPLGSYLDFLGKVVKEEEKISAEEERVEKKIRPNDDEFFNFGGLKEDLKFTIDGPLSIGEVKTEVEEPVENKEIKIEEKDNEKLRTRLRLKKKKNLKQIQNSTTKVVDNQKKIQKQQLQSLKSLTKNVNSEHTQHLNKLKLKNKQWKIKNLTTRKKLGRGKFEPYEEPVITPKELPASLRCLTSASNSLIQERVKSLQQRNILSIGGANKTTNIKNKLKIKFVEKRSVKSITEDSEII
;
A
#
# COMPACT_ATOMS: atom_id res chain seq x y z
N MET A 1 -27.53 -5.94 71.16
CA MET A 1 -28.50 -6.24 70.08
C MET A 1 -28.22 -5.27 68.92
N GLU A 2 -27.08 -5.43 68.27
CA GLU A 2 -26.73 -4.63 67.09
C GLU A 2 -27.17 -5.38 65.83
N LYS A 3 -28.08 -4.75 65.08
CA LYS A 3 -28.57 -5.25 63.80
C LYS A 3 -27.43 -5.18 62.78
N GLN A 4 -26.90 -6.34 62.39
CA GLN A 4 -26.07 -6.45 61.19
C GLN A 4 -26.91 -6.07 59.97
N LYS A 5 -26.67 -4.89 59.41
CA LYS A 5 -27.12 -4.55 58.05
C LYS A 5 -26.31 -5.42 57.08
N GLY A 6 -26.96 -6.39 56.46
CA GLY A 6 -26.37 -7.21 55.42
C GLY A 6 -25.99 -6.35 54.21
N ASN A 7 -24.69 -6.10 54.03
CA ASN A 7 -24.14 -5.60 52.78
C ASN A 7 -24.12 -6.75 51.75
N SER A 8 -25.25 -6.99 51.08
CA SER A 8 -25.37 -7.94 49.97
C SER A 8 -24.91 -7.35 48.63
N ARG A 9 -23.79 -6.62 48.61
CA ARG A 9 -23.08 -6.17 47.41
C ARG A 9 -21.59 -6.37 47.67
N LEU A 10 -21.14 -7.61 47.66
CA LEU A 10 -19.75 -7.94 47.99
C LEU A 10 -18.81 -8.03 46.77
N TYR A 11 -19.31 -7.97 45.54
CA TYR A 11 -18.45 -7.86 44.36
C TYR A 11 -19.15 -7.07 43.25
N ASP A 12 -18.78 -5.80 43.08
CA ASP A 12 -19.00 -5.12 41.81
C ASP A 12 -17.87 -5.55 40.86
N LEU A 13 -18.20 -6.44 39.92
CA LEU A 13 -17.28 -6.90 38.88
C LEU A 13 -16.95 -5.81 37.85
N TRP A 14 -17.56 -4.61 37.98
CA TRP A 14 -17.46 -3.51 37.02
C TRP A 14 -16.99 -2.18 37.63
N GLU A 15 -16.66 -2.11 38.93
CA GLU A 15 -16.00 -0.95 39.58
C GLU A 15 -14.51 -0.81 39.16
N CYS A 16 -14.26 -0.77 37.85
CA CYS A 16 -12.99 -0.31 37.26
C CYS A 16 -13.19 1.00 36.49
N GLU A 17 -14.17 1.80 36.92
CA GLU A 17 -14.45 3.10 36.34
C GLU A 17 -13.91 4.18 37.30
N ASP A 18 -12.90 4.91 36.80
CA ASP A 18 -12.61 6.31 37.11
C ASP A 18 -11.57 6.72 38.16
N ASN A 19 -10.80 5.80 38.76
CA ASN A 19 -9.66 6.21 39.60
C ASN A 19 -8.32 5.63 39.16
N ASN A 20 -7.69 6.33 38.20
CA ASN A 20 -6.24 6.53 38.06
C ASN A 20 -5.29 5.31 38.08
N LEU A 21 -5.80 4.10 37.89
CA LEU A 21 -4.97 2.94 37.55
C LEU A 21 -4.90 2.87 36.04
N GLN A 22 -3.77 3.36 35.52
CA GLN A 22 -3.23 2.89 34.25
C GLN A 22 -3.01 1.37 34.35
N ASN A 23 -4.09 0.59 34.30
CA ASN A 23 -4.07 -0.78 33.81
C ASN A 23 -3.70 -0.66 32.34
N LYS A 24 -2.41 -0.38 32.09
CA LYS A 24 -1.75 -0.61 30.82
C LYS A 24 -2.03 -2.07 30.56
N ARG A 25 -3.12 -2.37 29.82
CA ARG A 25 -3.41 -3.70 29.29
C ARG A 25 -2.06 -4.21 28.83
N ILE A 26 -1.52 -5.22 29.53
CA ILE A 26 -0.17 -5.72 29.25
C ILE A 26 -0.18 -5.96 27.75
N LYS A 27 0.67 -5.22 27.02
CA LYS A 27 0.69 -5.27 25.56
C LYS A 27 1.14 -6.68 25.22
N SER A 28 0.17 -7.57 25.06
CA SER A 28 0.46 -8.93 24.71
C SER A 28 1.19 -8.86 23.38
N THR A 29 2.35 -9.49 23.30
CA THR A 29 3.13 -9.67 22.05
C THR A 29 2.39 -10.53 21.03
N ARG A 30 1.07 -10.75 21.22
CA ARG A 30 0.18 -11.42 20.29
C ARG A 30 0.12 -10.62 19.00
N TYR A 31 0.37 -11.33 17.90
CA TYR A 31 0.15 -10.83 16.56
C TYR A 31 -1.30 -10.33 16.41
N ILE A 32 -1.46 -9.03 16.11
CA ILE A 32 -2.78 -8.42 15.87
C ILE A 32 -3.02 -8.45 14.36
N PRO A 33 -3.99 -9.24 13.86
CA PRO A 33 -4.20 -9.38 12.42
C PRO A 33 -4.86 -8.15 11.78
N SER A 34 -5.67 -7.40 12.53
CA SER A 34 -6.40 -6.22 12.06
C SER A 34 -6.74 -5.25 13.20
N ILE A 35 -6.92 -3.96 12.86
CA ILE A 35 -7.34 -2.89 13.80
C ILE A 35 -8.87 -2.68 13.77
N LEU A 36 -9.58 -3.33 12.84
CA LEU A 36 -11.02 -3.17 12.66
C LEU A 36 -11.81 -3.54 13.92
N PRO A 37 -12.93 -2.86 14.19
CA PRO A 37 -13.77 -3.15 15.35
C PRO A 37 -14.31 -4.59 15.28
N PRO A 38 -14.51 -5.26 16.43
CA PRO A 38 -15.06 -6.61 16.45
C PRO A 38 -16.48 -6.71 15.86
N VAL A 39 -17.27 -5.66 16.05
CA VAL A 39 -18.66 -5.51 15.62
C VAL A 39 -18.74 -4.21 14.82
N ALA A 40 -19.26 -4.28 13.59
CA ALA A 40 -19.61 -3.09 12.84
C ALA A 40 -20.90 -2.52 13.45
N LEU A 41 -20.95 -1.19 13.60
CA LEU A 41 -22.17 -0.50 14.00
C LEU A 41 -23.02 -0.31 12.74
N PRO A 42 -24.32 -0.64 12.77
CA PRO A 42 -25.20 -0.40 11.64
C PRO A 42 -25.44 1.09 11.45
N ASP A 43 -25.76 1.48 10.22
CA ASP A 43 -26.19 2.85 9.89
C ASP A 43 -27.53 3.18 10.56
N GLU A 44 -27.70 4.44 10.97
CA GLU A 44 -28.94 4.93 11.62
C GLU A 44 -30.18 4.79 10.72
N GLY A 45 -29.99 4.88 9.41
CA GLY A 45 -31.04 4.73 8.40
C GLY A 45 -31.67 3.33 8.34
N ILE A 46 -31.03 2.32 8.93
CA ILE A 46 -31.55 0.94 9.02
C ILE A 46 -32.50 0.78 10.21
N SER A 47 -32.55 1.75 11.10
CA SER A 47 -33.44 1.68 12.26
C SER A 47 -34.91 1.51 11.83
N TYR A 48 -35.70 0.94 12.72
CA TYR A 48 -37.13 0.71 12.52
C TYR A 48 -37.90 1.99 12.14
N ASN A 49 -37.53 3.13 12.73
CA ASN A 49 -38.13 4.44 12.50
C ASN A 49 -37.02 5.48 12.36
N PRO A 50 -36.34 5.54 11.20
CA PRO A 50 -35.21 6.41 10.98
C PRO A 50 -35.69 7.85 10.77
N PRO A 51 -34.90 8.86 11.15
CA PRO A 51 -35.16 10.22 10.70
C PRO A 51 -35.02 10.29 9.18
N LEU A 52 -35.88 11.07 8.52
CA LEU A 52 -35.97 11.13 7.06
C LEU A 52 -34.62 11.40 6.39
N GLY A 53 -33.81 12.31 6.97
CA GLY A 53 -32.47 12.62 6.46
C GLY A 53 -31.54 11.40 6.46
N SER A 54 -31.36 10.74 7.61
CA SER A 54 -30.50 9.56 7.71
C SER A 54 -30.98 8.40 6.84
N TYR A 55 -32.29 8.24 6.66
CA TYR A 55 -32.86 7.22 5.76
C TYR A 55 -32.53 7.49 4.29
N LEU A 56 -32.74 8.72 3.82
CA LEU A 56 -32.41 9.11 2.44
C LEU A 56 -30.90 9.02 2.18
N ASP A 57 -30.07 9.38 3.15
CA ASP A 57 -28.62 9.23 3.06
C ASP A 57 -28.22 7.77 2.94
N PHE A 58 -28.83 6.88 3.73
CA PHE A 58 -28.62 5.44 3.67
C PHE A 58 -29.05 4.86 2.32
N LEU A 59 -30.26 5.17 1.85
CA LEU A 59 -30.73 4.77 0.52
C LEU A 59 -29.79 5.29 -0.58
N GLY A 60 -29.31 6.52 -0.46
CA GLY A 60 -28.35 7.10 -1.40
C GLY A 60 -27.01 6.37 -1.44
N LYS A 61 -26.56 5.75 -0.34
CA LYS A 61 -25.39 4.87 -0.33
C LYS A 61 -25.67 3.55 -1.05
N VAL A 62 -26.80 2.91 -0.73
CA VAL A 62 -27.24 1.65 -1.35
C VAL A 62 -27.37 1.81 -2.87
N VAL A 63 -28.08 2.84 -3.34
CA VAL A 63 -28.29 3.09 -4.77
C VAL A 63 -26.95 3.25 -5.50
N LYS A 64 -25.96 3.95 -4.90
CA LYS A 64 -24.62 4.08 -5.49
C LYS A 64 -23.85 2.76 -5.54
N GLU A 65 -24.14 1.80 -4.67
CA GLU A 65 -23.54 0.47 -4.70
C GLU A 65 -24.20 -0.39 -5.79
N GLU A 66 -25.53 -0.38 -5.87
CA GLU A 66 -26.31 -1.03 -6.92
C GLU A 66 -25.97 -0.51 -8.32
N GLU A 67 -25.84 0.81 -8.51
CA GLU A 67 -25.42 1.41 -9.78
C GLU A 67 -24.04 0.91 -10.22
N LYS A 68 -23.11 0.66 -9.29
CA LYS A 68 -21.79 0.10 -9.62
C LYS A 68 -21.91 -1.35 -10.05
N ILE A 69 -22.70 -2.14 -9.34
CA ILE A 69 -22.94 -3.55 -9.66
C ILE A 69 -23.59 -3.65 -11.05
N SER A 70 -24.66 -2.89 -11.29
CA SER A 70 -25.35 -2.84 -12.58
C SER A 70 -24.43 -2.40 -13.72
N ALA A 71 -23.58 -1.39 -13.50
CA ALA A 71 -22.61 -0.97 -14.50
C ALA A 71 -21.48 -1.99 -14.73
N GLU A 72 -21.12 -2.79 -13.73
CA GLU A 72 -20.18 -3.91 -13.90
C GLU A 72 -20.81 -5.06 -14.69
N GLU A 73 -22.06 -5.39 -14.39
CA GLU A 73 -22.85 -6.37 -15.14
C GLU A 73 -23.00 -5.97 -16.60
N GLU A 74 -23.40 -4.73 -16.89
CA GLU A 74 -23.52 -4.21 -18.25
C GLU A 74 -22.18 -4.28 -19.01
N ARG A 75 -21.07 -3.97 -18.35
CA ARG A 75 -19.72 -4.09 -18.94
C ARG A 75 -19.35 -5.54 -19.24
N VAL A 76 -19.76 -6.48 -18.38
CA VAL A 76 -19.52 -7.91 -18.59
C VAL A 76 -20.42 -8.42 -19.71
N GLU A 77 -21.69 -8.06 -19.74
CA GLU A 77 -22.63 -8.39 -20.80
C GLU A 77 -22.14 -7.89 -22.16
N LYS A 78 -21.70 -6.64 -22.26
CA LYS A 78 -21.13 -6.07 -23.49
C LYS A 78 -19.88 -6.80 -23.99
N LYS A 79 -19.11 -7.43 -23.09
CA LYS A 79 -17.93 -8.23 -23.45
C LYS A 79 -18.28 -9.67 -23.84
N ILE A 80 -19.32 -10.23 -23.24
CA ILE A 80 -19.80 -11.58 -23.55
C ILE A 80 -20.59 -11.56 -24.84
N ARG A 81 -21.43 -10.54 -25.04
CA ARG A 81 -22.15 -10.32 -26.27
C ARG A 81 -21.11 -10.04 -27.36
N PRO A 82 -20.98 -10.91 -28.37
CA PRO A 82 -20.17 -10.59 -29.52
C PRO A 82 -20.68 -9.27 -30.12
N ASN A 83 -19.80 -8.32 -30.43
CA ASN A 83 -20.19 -7.18 -31.26
C ASN A 83 -20.59 -7.77 -32.61
N ASP A 84 -21.89 -7.77 -32.92
CA ASP A 84 -22.42 -8.28 -34.19
C ASP A 84 -21.73 -7.59 -35.39
N ASP A 85 -21.33 -6.32 -35.20
CA ASP A 85 -20.57 -5.52 -36.19
C ASP A 85 -19.09 -5.95 -36.32
N GLU A 86 -18.48 -6.55 -35.29
CA GLU A 86 -17.08 -7.03 -35.33
C GLU A 86 -16.98 -8.45 -35.87
N PHE A 87 -18.01 -9.30 -35.69
CA PHE A 87 -18.04 -10.65 -36.26
C PHE A 87 -17.93 -10.65 -37.80
N PHE A 88 -18.46 -9.63 -38.46
CA PHE A 88 -18.28 -9.43 -39.90
C PHE A 88 -16.89 -8.88 -40.30
N ASN A 89 -16.16 -8.26 -39.38
CA ASN A 89 -14.88 -7.58 -39.64
C ASN A 89 -13.63 -8.41 -39.26
N PHE A 90 -13.77 -9.55 -38.57
CA PHE A 90 -12.65 -10.46 -38.25
C PHE A 90 -11.96 -11.08 -39.47
N GLY A 91 -12.49 -10.89 -40.68
CA GLY A 91 -11.79 -11.20 -41.93
C GLY A 91 -10.57 -10.32 -42.21
N GLY A 92 -10.56 -9.05 -41.75
CA GLY A 92 -9.51 -8.07 -42.06
C GLY A 92 -8.39 -7.93 -41.01
N LEU A 93 -8.68 -8.20 -39.73
CA LEU A 93 -7.74 -7.88 -38.63
C LEU A 93 -6.46 -8.76 -38.62
N LYS A 94 -6.44 -9.88 -39.35
CA LYS A 94 -5.23 -10.71 -39.53
C LYS A 94 -4.19 -10.06 -40.47
N GLU A 95 -4.60 -9.14 -41.33
CA GLU A 95 -3.72 -8.54 -42.34
C GLU A 95 -2.87 -7.42 -41.72
N ASP A 96 -3.40 -6.63 -40.79
CA ASP A 96 -2.71 -5.49 -40.17
C ASP A 96 -1.55 -5.90 -39.25
N LEU A 97 -1.63 -7.07 -38.61
CA LEU A 97 -0.58 -7.59 -37.72
C LEU A 97 0.69 -8.05 -38.47
N LYS A 98 0.60 -8.28 -39.79
CA LYS A 98 1.78 -8.65 -40.60
C LYS A 98 2.65 -7.45 -40.98
N PHE A 99 2.08 -6.26 -41.09
CA PHE A 99 2.81 -5.08 -41.56
C PHE A 99 3.79 -4.51 -40.54
N THR A 100 3.65 -4.81 -39.25
CA THR A 100 4.51 -4.26 -38.20
C THR A 100 5.82 -5.02 -37.95
N ILE A 101 6.04 -6.18 -38.57
CA ILE A 101 7.20 -7.04 -38.27
C ILE A 101 8.37 -6.83 -39.25
N ASP A 102 8.14 -6.28 -40.45
CA ASP A 102 9.14 -6.26 -41.55
C ASP A 102 9.79 -4.88 -41.85
N GLY A 103 10.02 -4.01 -40.86
CA GLY A 103 10.69 -2.71 -41.05
C GLY A 103 12.15 -2.66 -40.55
N PRO A 104 13.17 -2.44 -41.40
CA PRO A 104 14.58 -2.38 -40.97
C PRO A 104 15.01 -0.96 -40.56
N LEU A 105 15.51 -0.78 -39.32
CA LEU A 105 16.16 0.44 -38.84
C LEU A 105 17.69 0.30 -38.93
N SER A 106 18.32 1.12 -39.76
CA SER A 106 19.78 1.28 -39.91
C SER A 106 20.31 2.32 -38.90
N ILE A 107 21.30 1.95 -38.09
CA ILE A 107 22.01 2.81 -37.13
C ILE A 107 23.37 3.15 -37.74
N GLY A 108 23.58 4.43 -38.05
CA GLY A 108 24.81 4.96 -38.65
C GLY A 108 25.91 5.23 -37.62
N GLU A 109 27.13 4.84 -37.97
CA GLU A 109 28.37 5.08 -37.21
C GLU A 109 29.06 6.38 -37.66
N VAL A 110 29.48 7.20 -36.70
CA VAL A 110 30.21 8.47 -36.89
C VAL A 110 31.68 8.27 -36.52
N LYS A 111 32.58 8.65 -37.44
CA LYS A 111 34.05 8.64 -37.30
C LYS A 111 34.55 9.88 -36.56
N THR A 112 35.62 9.75 -35.77
CA THR A 112 36.35 10.88 -35.17
C THR A 112 37.86 10.68 -35.35
N GLU A 113 38.54 11.67 -35.94
CA GLU A 113 40.00 11.76 -36.13
C GLU A 113 40.63 12.57 -34.98
N VAL A 114 41.90 12.27 -34.65
CA VAL A 114 42.70 12.94 -33.60
C VAL A 114 44.05 13.34 -34.19
N GLU A 115 44.44 14.62 -34.03
CA GLU A 115 45.72 15.22 -34.45
C GLU A 115 46.80 15.22 -33.34
N GLU A 116 48.06 15.27 -33.77
CA GLU A 116 49.32 15.21 -32.99
C GLU A 116 49.78 16.56 -32.34
N PRO A 117 50.72 16.56 -31.37
CA PRO A 117 51.26 17.77 -30.74
C PRO A 117 52.66 18.21 -31.26
N VAL A 118 52.93 19.52 -31.14
CA VAL A 118 54.16 20.23 -31.59
C VAL A 118 55.19 20.42 -30.45
N GLU A 119 56.47 20.27 -30.79
CA GLU A 119 57.68 20.38 -29.96
C GLU A 119 58.03 21.80 -29.44
N ASN A 120 58.66 21.85 -28.26
CA ASN A 120 59.28 23.04 -27.67
C ASN A 120 60.78 23.10 -27.97
N LYS A 121 61.30 24.27 -28.39
CA LYS A 121 62.74 24.55 -28.54
C LYS A 121 63.25 25.48 -27.43
N GLU A 122 64.28 25.05 -26.72
CA GLU A 122 65.01 25.84 -25.71
C GLU A 122 66.10 26.72 -26.35
N ILE A 123 66.27 27.96 -25.85
CA ILE A 123 67.31 28.91 -26.27
C ILE A 123 68.23 29.19 -25.07
N LYS A 124 69.54 28.96 -25.24
CA LYS A 124 70.61 29.32 -24.29
C LYS A 124 71.05 30.78 -24.50
N ILE A 125 71.29 31.51 -23.40
CA ILE A 125 71.84 32.87 -23.41
C ILE A 125 73.09 32.92 -22.52
N GLU A 126 74.19 33.45 -23.07
CA GLU A 126 75.48 33.65 -22.40
C GLU A 126 75.54 35.02 -21.68
N GLU A 127 76.26 35.06 -20.56
CA GLU A 127 76.43 36.25 -19.69
C GLU A 127 77.80 36.93 -19.89
N LYS A 128 77.84 38.26 -19.97
CA LYS A 128 79.08 39.07 -19.85
C LYS A 128 78.92 40.23 -18.85
N ASP A 129 79.99 40.46 -18.10
CA ASP A 129 80.12 41.33 -16.92
C ASP A 129 80.08 42.84 -17.19
N ASN A 130 79.45 43.60 -16.28
CA ASN A 130 79.54 45.08 -16.21
C ASN A 130 79.27 45.60 -14.78
N GLU A 131 80.24 46.27 -14.14
CA GLU A 131 80.20 46.57 -12.69
C GLU A 131 79.56 47.93 -12.32
N LYS A 132 79.55 48.95 -13.18
CA LYS A 132 78.83 50.23 -12.91
C LYS A 132 77.33 50.19 -13.21
N LEU A 133 76.86 49.16 -13.93
CA LEU A 133 75.45 48.81 -14.06
C LEU A 133 74.91 48.10 -12.80
N ARG A 134 75.77 47.54 -11.93
CA ARG A 134 75.39 46.72 -10.76
C ARG A 134 74.60 47.48 -9.70
N THR A 135 74.81 48.78 -9.49
CA THR A 135 74.07 49.59 -8.48
C THR A 135 72.66 49.97 -8.94
N ARG A 136 72.49 50.41 -10.21
CA ARG A 136 71.16 50.70 -10.80
C ARG A 136 70.37 49.41 -11.06
N LEU A 137 71.04 48.32 -11.45
CA LEU A 137 70.47 46.97 -11.52
C LEU A 137 70.09 46.43 -10.14
N ARG A 138 70.89 46.66 -9.08
CA ARG A 138 70.52 46.29 -7.69
C ARG A 138 69.27 47.02 -7.22
N LEU A 139 69.14 48.32 -7.49
CA LEU A 139 67.94 49.09 -7.17
C LEU A 139 66.71 48.62 -7.96
N LYS A 140 66.85 48.34 -9.26
CA LYS A 140 65.78 47.72 -10.08
C LYS A 140 65.41 46.32 -9.59
N LYS A 141 66.39 45.46 -9.27
CA LYS A 141 66.19 44.12 -8.69
C LYS A 141 65.46 44.23 -7.34
N LYS A 142 65.83 45.17 -6.47
CA LYS A 142 65.16 45.39 -5.18
C LYS A 142 63.72 45.91 -5.34
N LYS A 143 63.46 46.79 -6.31
CA LYS A 143 62.10 47.23 -6.67
C LYS A 143 61.26 46.08 -7.24
N ASN A 144 61.80 45.30 -8.19
CA ASN A 144 61.14 44.12 -8.73
C ASN A 144 60.86 43.07 -7.65
N LEU A 145 61.81 42.78 -6.76
CA LEU A 145 61.60 41.85 -5.64
C LEU A 145 60.48 42.32 -4.71
N LYS A 146 60.43 43.62 -4.37
CA LYS A 146 59.31 44.18 -3.60
C LYS A 146 57.98 44.09 -4.36
N GLN A 147 57.99 44.29 -5.66
CA GLN A 147 56.79 44.21 -6.50
C GLN A 147 56.26 42.78 -6.60
N ILE A 148 57.16 41.81 -6.76
CA ILE A 148 56.88 40.37 -6.76
C ILE A 148 56.39 39.93 -5.37
N GLN A 149 57.01 40.37 -4.28
CA GLN A 149 56.54 40.08 -2.92
C GLN A 149 55.14 40.67 -2.64
N ASN A 150 54.87 41.89 -3.13
CA ASN A 150 53.57 42.52 -2.99
C ASN A 150 52.50 41.86 -3.88
N SER A 151 52.87 41.34 -5.06
CA SER A 151 51.92 40.60 -5.90
C SER A 151 51.64 39.21 -5.35
N THR A 152 52.65 38.49 -4.85
CA THR A 152 52.47 37.16 -4.24
C THR A 152 51.63 37.22 -2.97
N THR A 153 51.87 38.19 -2.09
CA THR A 153 51.05 38.42 -0.89
C THR A 153 49.58 38.71 -1.24
N LYS A 154 49.32 39.58 -2.23
CA LYS A 154 47.96 39.83 -2.73
C LYS A 154 47.28 38.58 -3.30
N VAL A 155 48.00 37.75 -4.07
CA VAL A 155 47.47 36.50 -4.62
C VAL A 155 47.11 35.53 -3.50
N VAL A 156 47.99 35.36 -2.51
CA VAL A 156 47.75 34.50 -1.34
C VAL A 156 46.56 35.01 -0.52
N ASP A 157 46.44 36.31 -0.31
CA ASP A 157 45.30 36.89 0.42
C ASP A 157 43.98 36.73 -0.33
N ASN A 158 44.00 36.88 -1.66
CA ASN A 158 42.83 36.62 -2.50
C ASN A 158 42.43 35.14 -2.47
N GLN A 159 43.40 34.21 -2.54
CA GLN A 159 43.16 32.78 -2.39
C GLN A 159 42.55 32.44 -1.02
N LYS A 160 43.07 33.02 0.07
CA LYS A 160 42.49 32.87 1.42
C LYS A 160 41.07 33.40 1.51
N LYS A 161 40.75 34.52 0.84
CA LYS A 161 39.38 35.06 0.79
C LYS A 161 38.43 34.10 0.06
N ILE A 162 38.84 33.57 -1.09
CA ILE A 162 38.07 32.60 -1.87
C ILE A 162 37.83 31.32 -1.03
N GLN A 163 38.86 30.79 -0.38
CA GLN A 163 38.73 29.63 0.51
C GLN A 163 37.75 29.89 1.67
N LYS A 164 37.80 31.08 2.29
CA LYS A 164 36.84 31.46 3.33
C LYS A 164 35.40 31.50 2.81
N GLN A 165 35.18 32.06 1.62
CA GLN A 165 33.86 32.09 0.97
C GLN A 165 33.36 30.68 0.64
N GLN A 166 34.23 29.81 0.12
CA GLN A 166 33.92 28.39 -0.13
C GLN A 166 33.52 27.66 1.16
N LEU A 167 34.27 27.85 2.26
CA LEU A 167 33.95 27.27 3.57
C LEU A 167 32.60 27.76 4.12
N GLN A 168 32.25 29.03 3.91
CA GLN A 168 30.94 29.57 4.30
C GLN A 168 29.82 28.96 3.45
N SER A 169 30.03 28.83 2.14
CA SER A 169 29.09 28.18 1.21
C SER A 169 28.88 26.69 1.54
N LEU A 170 29.93 25.98 1.97
CA LEU A 170 29.83 24.59 2.40
C LEU A 170 28.95 24.44 3.66
N LYS A 171 28.98 25.42 4.58
CA LYS A 171 28.10 25.41 5.76
C LYS A 171 26.63 25.59 5.39
N SER A 172 26.30 26.44 4.43
CA SER A 172 24.91 26.54 3.92
C SER A 172 24.51 25.27 3.17
N LEU A 173 25.39 24.72 2.34
CA LEU A 173 25.10 23.51 1.57
C LEU A 173 24.84 22.31 2.49
N THR A 174 25.69 22.09 3.49
CA THR A 174 25.50 21.00 4.48
C THR A 174 24.20 21.16 5.26
N LYS A 175 23.82 22.38 5.66
CA LYS A 175 22.51 22.64 6.29
C LYS A 175 21.36 22.28 5.36
N ASN A 176 21.43 22.68 4.08
CA ASN A 176 20.39 22.39 3.09
C ASN A 176 20.26 20.88 2.88
N VAL A 177 21.37 20.17 2.64
CA VAL A 177 21.39 18.70 2.47
C VAL A 177 20.82 17.99 3.70
N ASN A 178 21.18 18.42 4.92
CA ASN A 178 20.64 17.84 6.14
C ASN A 178 19.13 18.12 6.30
N SER A 179 18.68 19.32 5.92
CA SER A 179 17.25 19.67 5.96
C SER A 179 16.43 18.84 4.96
N GLU A 180 16.93 18.64 3.75
CA GLU A 180 16.30 17.79 2.74
C GLU A 180 16.30 16.33 3.16
N HIS A 181 17.42 15.84 3.72
CA HIS A 181 17.54 14.48 4.23
C HIS A 181 16.54 14.21 5.35
N THR A 182 16.41 15.13 6.32
CA THR A 182 15.43 15.00 7.42
C THR A 182 13.99 15.05 6.91
N GLN A 183 13.67 15.96 5.98
CA GLN A 183 12.36 16.00 5.34
C GLN A 183 12.04 14.70 4.59
N HIS A 184 13.00 14.16 3.84
CA HIS A 184 12.87 12.90 3.13
C HIS A 184 12.62 11.72 4.08
N LEU A 185 13.40 11.62 5.18
CA LEU A 185 13.19 10.63 6.21
C LEU A 185 11.81 10.74 6.87
N ASN A 186 11.32 11.96 7.11
CA ASN A 186 9.99 12.18 7.66
C ASN A 186 8.89 11.75 6.68
N LYS A 187 9.03 12.04 5.38
CA LYS A 187 8.12 11.56 4.33
C LYS A 187 8.10 10.02 4.28
N LEU A 188 9.26 9.37 4.32
CA LEU A 188 9.35 7.90 4.36
C LEU A 188 8.69 7.32 5.61
N LYS A 189 8.93 7.91 6.79
CA LYS A 189 8.29 7.51 8.05
C LYS A 189 6.76 7.62 7.95
N LEU A 190 6.25 8.71 7.36
CA LEU A 190 4.83 8.94 7.19
C LEU A 190 4.20 7.92 6.22
N LYS A 191 4.84 7.67 5.07
CA LYS A 191 4.43 6.61 4.12
C LYS A 191 4.41 5.24 4.79
N ASN A 192 5.44 4.89 5.56
CA ASN A 192 5.50 3.63 6.29
C ASN A 192 4.40 3.50 7.33
N LYS A 193 4.05 4.59 8.04
CA LYS A 193 2.90 4.61 8.96
C LYS A 193 1.58 4.39 8.22
N GLN A 194 1.35 5.12 7.12
CA GLN A 194 0.15 4.96 6.29
C GLN A 194 0.02 3.55 5.72
N TRP A 195 1.12 2.97 5.24
CA TRP A 195 1.14 1.60 4.75
C TRP A 195 0.83 0.59 5.86
N LYS A 196 1.41 0.76 7.06
CA LYS A 196 1.08 -0.09 8.23
C LYS A 196 -0.39 0.01 8.61
N ILE A 197 -0.97 1.22 8.64
CA ILE A 197 -2.39 1.44 8.91
C ILE A 197 -3.23 0.76 7.84
N LYS A 198 -2.95 1.02 6.55
CA LYS A 198 -3.65 0.40 5.42
C LYS A 198 -3.60 -1.12 5.49
N ASN A 199 -2.45 -1.71 5.82
CA ASN A 199 -2.31 -3.16 5.93
C ASN A 199 -3.08 -3.78 7.10
N LEU A 200 -3.39 -3.00 8.13
CA LEU A 200 -4.12 -3.43 9.31
C LEU A 200 -5.62 -3.11 9.23
N THR A 201 -6.02 -2.15 8.39
CA THR A 201 -7.42 -1.81 8.11
C THR A 201 -7.98 -2.59 6.92
N THR A 202 -7.15 -2.85 5.91
CA THR A 202 -7.55 -3.64 4.75
C THR A 202 -7.49 -5.14 5.05
N ARG A 203 -8.42 -5.89 4.45
CA ARG A 203 -8.43 -7.34 4.54
C ARG A 203 -7.23 -7.93 3.77
N LYS A 204 -6.59 -8.97 4.32
CA LYS A 204 -5.57 -9.76 3.64
C LYS A 204 -6.21 -11.03 3.07
N LYS A 205 -5.69 -11.56 1.95
CA LYS A 205 -6.22 -12.80 1.39
C LYS A 205 -5.87 -13.98 2.30
N LEU A 206 -6.85 -14.44 3.08
CA LEU A 206 -6.74 -15.65 3.89
C LEU A 206 -7.58 -16.77 3.29
N GLY A 207 -6.93 -17.84 2.83
CA GLY A 207 -7.57 -18.96 2.14
C GLY A 207 -7.66 -18.78 0.63
N ARG A 208 -8.50 -19.62 -0.01
CA ARG A 208 -8.62 -19.70 -1.48
C ARG A 208 -9.73 -18.79 -2.02
N GLY A 209 -10.76 -18.49 -1.22
CA GLY A 209 -11.90 -17.70 -1.65
C GLY A 209 -11.65 -16.19 -1.71
N LYS A 210 -12.47 -15.49 -2.51
CA LYS A 210 -12.58 -14.02 -2.51
C LYS A 210 -13.53 -13.60 -1.39
N PHE A 211 -13.31 -12.43 -0.79
CA PHE A 211 -14.22 -11.89 0.20
C PHE A 211 -15.27 -11.04 -0.49
N GLU A 212 -16.51 -11.37 -0.20
CA GLU A 212 -17.66 -10.51 -0.46
C GLU A 212 -18.03 -9.86 0.86
N PRO A 213 -18.20 -8.53 0.92
CA PRO A 213 -18.70 -7.85 2.10
C PRO A 213 -20.09 -8.38 2.48
N TYR A 214 -20.50 -8.10 3.72
CA TYR A 214 -21.87 -8.36 4.13
C TYR A 214 -22.76 -7.28 3.49
N GLU A 215 -23.78 -7.71 2.76
CA GLU A 215 -24.78 -6.80 2.20
C GLU A 215 -25.76 -6.40 3.30
N GLU A 216 -25.84 -5.10 3.54
CA GLU A 216 -26.78 -4.57 4.52
C GLU A 216 -28.20 -4.62 3.94
N PRO A 217 -29.15 -5.20 4.68
CA PRO A 217 -30.50 -5.35 4.18
C PRO A 217 -31.25 -4.03 4.26
N VAL A 218 -31.94 -3.73 3.18
CA VAL A 218 -32.57 -2.44 2.95
C VAL A 218 -34.07 -2.58 3.11
N ILE A 219 -34.65 -1.73 3.94
CA ILE A 219 -36.10 -1.62 4.08
C ILE A 219 -36.56 -0.55 3.08
N THR A 220 -37.36 -0.95 2.08
CA THR A 220 -37.91 0.00 1.11
C THR A 220 -38.97 0.90 1.78
N PRO A 221 -39.28 2.10 1.24
CA PRO A 221 -40.24 3.00 1.90
C PRO A 221 -41.64 2.41 2.02
N LYS A 222 -41.99 1.47 1.14
CA LYS A 222 -43.25 0.71 1.19
C LYS A 222 -43.26 -0.36 2.29
N GLU A 223 -42.09 -0.91 2.60
CA GLU A 223 -41.88 -1.92 3.64
C GLU A 223 -41.58 -1.29 4.99
N LEU A 224 -41.35 0.02 5.05
CA LEU A 224 -41.07 0.73 6.28
C LEU A 224 -42.26 0.59 7.24
N PRO A 225 -42.08 -0.05 8.39
CA PRO A 225 -43.19 -0.37 9.26
C PRO A 225 -43.74 0.87 9.99
N ALA A 226 -45.07 0.94 10.12
CA ALA A 226 -45.73 1.98 10.90
C ALA A 226 -45.77 1.69 12.42
N SER A 227 -45.81 0.41 12.81
CA SER A 227 -45.68 -0.01 14.23
C SER A 227 -44.69 -1.18 14.43
N LEU A 228 -44.07 -1.30 15.61
CA LEU A 228 -43.14 -2.39 15.96
C LEU A 228 -43.75 -3.79 15.80
N ARG A 229 -45.10 -3.90 15.87
CA ARG A 229 -45.82 -5.16 15.63
C ARG A 229 -45.80 -5.59 14.16
N CYS A 230 -45.64 -4.63 13.26
CA CYS A 230 -45.52 -4.83 11.82
C CYS A 230 -44.06 -4.97 11.37
N LEU A 231 -43.09 -4.94 12.29
CA LEU A 231 -41.70 -5.19 11.96
C LEU A 231 -41.58 -6.65 11.51
N THR A 232 -41.45 -6.83 10.21
CA THR A 232 -40.87 -8.06 9.68
C THR A 232 -39.43 -8.09 10.16
N SER A 233 -38.98 -9.21 10.73
CA SER A 233 -37.56 -9.37 11.03
C SER A 233 -36.82 -9.11 9.73
N ALA A 234 -36.13 -7.96 9.64
CA ALA A 234 -35.24 -7.68 8.52
C ALA A 234 -34.37 -8.93 8.36
N SER A 235 -34.30 -9.44 7.13
CA SER A 235 -33.85 -10.78 6.75
C SER A 235 -32.34 -10.99 6.98
N ASN A 236 -31.90 -10.84 8.23
CA ASN A 236 -30.50 -10.75 8.59
C ASN A 236 -30.19 -11.96 9.46
N SER A 237 -29.39 -12.88 8.94
CA SER A 237 -28.73 -13.82 9.82
C SER A 237 -27.58 -13.08 10.50
N LEU A 238 -27.74 -12.70 11.78
CA LEU A 238 -26.66 -12.15 12.62
C LEU A 238 -25.38 -13.01 12.51
N ILE A 239 -25.54 -14.32 12.35
CA ILE A 239 -24.44 -15.26 12.17
C ILE A 239 -23.63 -14.91 10.91
N GLN A 240 -24.28 -14.59 9.80
CA GLN A 240 -23.59 -14.20 8.56
C GLN A 240 -22.78 -12.91 8.75
N GLU A 241 -23.38 -11.88 9.37
CA GLU A 241 -22.68 -10.64 9.69
C GLU A 241 -21.44 -10.90 10.57
N ARG A 242 -21.58 -11.70 11.64
CA ARG A 242 -20.46 -12.06 12.53
C ARG A 242 -19.38 -12.84 11.80
N VAL A 243 -19.75 -13.81 10.97
CA VAL A 243 -18.81 -14.60 10.16
C VAL A 243 -18.05 -13.69 9.19
N LYS A 244 -18.74 -12.76 8.53
CA LYS A 244 -18.13 -11.78 7.61
C LYS A 244 -17.20 -10.82 8.36
N SER A 245 -17.57 -10.31 9.53
CA SER A 245 -16.68 -9.52 10.39
C SER A 245 -15.41 -10.28 10.76
N LEU A 246 -15.52 -11.55 11.16
CA LEU A 246 -14.37 -12.39 11.48
C LEU A 246 -13.46 -12.64 10.25
N GLN A 247 -14.06 -12.80 9.06
CA GLN A 247 -13.32 -12.96 7.80
C GLN A 247 -12.64 -11.64 7.36
N GLN A 248 -13.28 -10.50 7.57
CA GLN A 248 -12.74 -9.17 7.29
C GLN A 248 -11.54 -8.86 8.19
N ARG A 249 -11.61 -9.29 9.46
CA ARG A 249 -10.53 -9.18 10.44
C ARG A 249 -9.38 -10.18 10.26
N ASN A 250 -9.44 -11.03 9.24
CA ASN A 250 -8.50 -12.13 8.98
C ASN A 250 -8.39 -13.13 10.16
N ILE A 251 -9.47 -13.34 10.91
CA ILE A 251 -9.54 -14.36 11.97
C ILE A 251 -10.03 -15.68 11.37
N LEU A 252 -11.06 -15.61 10.52
CA LEU A 252 -11.55 -16.77 9.77
C LEU A 252 -11.08 -16.72 8.32
N SER A 253 -10.73 -17.88 7.78
CA SER A 253 -10.41 -18.04 6.36
C SER A 253 -11.70 -18.09 5.52
N ILE A 254 -11.56 -17.82 4.23
CA ILE A 254 -12.66 -17.97 3.28
C ILE A 254 -12.46 -19.24 2.46
N GLY A 255 -13.44 -20.12 2.55
CA GLY A 255 -13.52 -21.31 1.70
C GLY A 255 -13.61 -20.92 0.23
N GLY A 256 -12.81 -21.56 -0.63
CA GLY A 256 -12.94 -21.39 -2.08
C GLY A 256 -14.19 -22.09 -2.63
N ALA A 257 -14.43 -21.95 -3.94
CA ALA A 257 -15.53 -22.59 -4.66
C ALA A 257 -15.59 -24.12 -4.51
N ASN A 258 -14.52 -24.76 -4.04
CA ASN A 258 -14.47 -26.17 -3.70
C ASN A 258 -15.16 -26.43 -2.34
N LYS A 259 -16.45 -26.10 -2.25
CA LYS A 259 -17.34 -26.48 -1.13
C LYS A 259 -18.02 -27.82 -1.43
N THR A 260 -17.34 -28.76 -2.09
CA THR A 260 -17.93 -30.10 -2.22
C THR A 260 -17.83 -30.78 -0.87
N THR A 261 -18.89 -30.61 -0.07
CA THR A 261 -19.19 -31.43 1.12
C THR A 261 -19.30 -32.91 0.77
N ASN A 262 -19.62 -33.19 -0.50
CA ASN A 262 -19.55 -34.51 -1.08
C ASN A 262 -18.08 -34.93 -1.11
N ILE A 263 -17.68 -35.73 -0.12
CA ILE A 263 -16.45 -36.51 -0.15
C ILE A 263 -16.57 -37.36 -1.42
N LYS A 264 -15.96 -36.89 -2.51
CA LYS A 264 -15.90 -37.66 -3.75
C LYS A 264 -15.04 -38.87 -3.42
N ASN A 265 -15.68 -40.01 -3.20
CA ASN A 265 -14.97 -41.27 -3.10
C ASN A 265 -14.28 -41.48 -4.44
N LYS A 266 -12.95 -41.29 -4.46
CA LYS A 266 -12.13 -41.49 -5.66
C LYS A 266 -12.28 -42.93 -6.19
N LEU A 267 -12.61 -43.86 -5.29
CA LEU A 267 -12.81 -45.27 -5.58
C LEU A 267 -14.30 -45.59 -5.53
N LYS A 268 -14.75 -46.46 -6.44
CA LYS A 268 -16.11 -47.03 -6.40
C LYS A 268 -16.26 -47.83 -5.12
N ILE A 269 -17.28 -47.53 -4.31
CA ILE A 269 -17.63 -48.37 -3.16
C ILE A 269 -18.15 -49.70 -3.71
N LYS A 270 -17.47 -50.80 -3.37
CA LYS A 270 -17.94 -52.15 -3.70
C LYS A 270 -18.91 -52.60 -2.61
N PHE A 271 -20.19 -52.64 -2.94
CA PHE A 271 -21.19 -53.29 -2.10
C PHE A 271 -21.05 -54.80 -2.28
N VAL A 272 -20.75 -55.50 -1.19
CA VAL A 272 -20.63 -56.97 -1.15
C VAL A 272 -21.63 -57.47 -0.12
N GLU A 273 -22.56 -58.30 -0.56
CA GLU A 273 -23.45 -59.02 0.35
C GLU A 273 -22.63 -60.03 1.18
N LYS A 274 -22.88 -60.05 2.49
CA LYS A 274 -22.25 -61.04 3.37
C LYS A 274 -22.78 -62.42 3.03
N ARG A 275 -21.89 -63.42 3.03
CA ARG A 275 -22.25 -64.83 2.76
C ARG A 275 -23.39 -65.34 3.66
N SER A 276 -23.39 -64.92 4.94
CA SER A 276 -24.43 -65.29 5.92
C SER A 276 -25.82 -64.79 5.55
N VAL A 277 -25.93 -63.65 4.86
CA VAL A 277 -27.21 -63.09 4.41
C VAL A 277 -27.66 -63.77 3.13
N LYS A 278 -26.70 -64.13 2.26
CA LYS A 278 -26.97 -64.85 1.01
C LYS A 278 -27.41 -66.30 1.22
N SER A 279 -27.06 -66.91 2.36
CA SER A 279 -27.42 -68.30 2.70
C SER A 279 -28.79 -68.44 3.35
N ILE A 280 -29.49 -67.34 3.64
CA ILE A 280 -30.85 -67.36 4.20
C ILE A 280 -31.82 -67.54 3.04
N THR A 281 -32.48 -68.70 2.99
CA THR A 281 -33.54 -69.06 2.02
C THR A 281 -34.88 -69.18 2.75
N GLU A 282 -36.00 -69.25 2.01
CA GLU A 282 -37.36 -69.30 2.60
C GLU A 282 -37.54 -70.45 3.60
N ASP A 283 -36.80 -71.54 3.42
CA ASP A 283 -36.81 -72.74 4.30
C ASP A 283 -35.78 -72.70 5.44
N SER A 284 -35.01 -71.61 5.60
CA SER A 284 -34.03 -71.52 6.68
C SER A 284 -34.73 -71.19 8.01
N GLU A 285 -34.70 -72.14 8.96
CA GLU A 285 -35.27 -71.93 10.30
C GLU A 285 -34.50 -70.83 11.04
N ILE A 286 -35.25 -69.81 11.45
CA ILE A 286 -34.74 -68.72 12.29
C ILE A 286 -34.66 -69.27 13.73
N ILE A 287 -33.45 -69.43 14.25
CA ILE A 287 -33.20 -69.74 15.67
C ILE A 287 -33.22 -68.47 16.49
#